data_AF-A0A382SP62-F1
#
_entry.id   AF-A0A382SP62-F1
#
_cell.length_a   1.000
_cell.length_b   1.000
_cell.length_c   1.000
_cell.angle_alpha   90.00
_cell.angle_beta   90.00
_cell.angle_gamma   90.00
#
_symmetry.space_group_name_H-M   'P 1'
#
loop_
_entity.id
_entity.type
_entity.pdbx_description
1 polymer ?
#
loop_
_entity_poly.entity_id
_entity_poly.type
_entity_poly.pdbx_seq_one_letter_code
_entity_poly.pdbx_strand_id
1 'polypeptide(L)'
;MRNIRTYQEVSHNTESELLEQVIEQQERLADRLSQVKRLVAVASGKGGVGKSAITANLATGLAIRGFKVGATDADLNGPSLGRMLNV
;
A
#
# COMPACT_ATOMS: atom_id res chain seq x y z
N MET A 1 -4.52 21.73 21.10
CA MET A 1 -5.45 20.67 20.65
C MET A 1 -5.51 20.71 19.12
N ARG A 2 -5.33 19.60 18.40
CA ARG A 2 -5.40 19.57 16.92
C ARG A 2 -6.85 19.37 16.48
N ASN A 3 -7.46 20.38 15.87
CA ASN A 3 -8.75 20.29 15.16
C ASN A 3 -8.52 19.68 13.76
N ILE A 4 -8.26 18.38 13.68
CA ILE A 4 -8.25 17.66 12.40
C ILE A 4 -9.55 16.90 12.32
N ARG A 5 -10.41 17.26 11.37
CA ARG A 5 -11.63 16.49 11.06
C ARG A 5 -11.28 15.32 10.17
N THR A 6 -11.87 14.16 10.43
CA THR A 6 -11.74 13.01 9.52
C THR A 6 -12.68 13.17 8.32
N TYR A 7 -12.42 12.48 7.21
CA TYR A 7 -13.32 12.51 6.04
C TYR A 7 -14.75 12.09 6.41
N GLN A 8 -14.91 11.20 7.41
CA GLN A 8 -16.21 10.75 7.90
C GLN A 8 -16.99 11.84 8.67
N GLU A 9 -16.30 12.87 9.14
CA GLU A 9 -16.87 14.01 9.88
C GLU A 9 -17.20 15.20 8.97
N VAL A 10 -16.90 15.11 7.67
CA VAL A 10 -17.26 16.13 6.68
C VAL A 10 -18.71 15.92 6.29
N SER A 11 -19.63 16.63 6.96
CA SER A 11 -21.08 16.49 6.75
C SER A 11 -21.66 17.36 5.62
N HIS A 12 -20.85 18.26 5.05
CA HIS A 12 -21.29 19.20 4.01
C HIS A 12 -20.54 18.95 2.71
N ASN A 13 -21.26 19.05 1.58
CA ASN A 13 -20.65 19.04 0.26
C ASN A 13 -19.69 20.23 0.18
N THR A 14 -18.40 19.95 0.23
CA THR A 14 -17.35 20.96 0.07
C THR A 14 -17.34 21.36 -1.40
N GLU A 15 -16.93 22.58 -1.76
CA GLU A 15 -16.80 22.99 -3.18
C GLU A 15 -15.93 22.04 -4.01
N SER A 16 -15.11 21.21 -3.36
CA SER A 16 -14.18 20.25 -3.96
C SER A 16 -14.67 18.79 -4.00
N GLU A 17 -15.93 18.48 -3.67
CA GLU A 17 -16.51 17.11 -3.78
C GLU A 17 -15.63 16.02 -3.14
N LEU A 18 -15.00 16.34 -2.00
CA LEU A 18 -13.94 15.51 -1.41
C LEU A 18 -14.40 14.08 -1.05
N LEU A 19 -15.65 13.94 -0.62
CA LEU A 19 -16.21 12.63 -0.27
C LEU A 19 -16.34 11.72 -1.48
N GLU A 20 -16.86 12.25 -2.59
CA GLU A 20 -17.03 11.50 -3.84
C GLU A 20 -15.67 11.06 -4.37
N GLN A 21 -14.68 11.97 -4.40
CA GLN A 21 -13.32 11.63 -4.83
C GLN A 21 -12.69 10.52 -3.99
N VAL A 22 -12.89 10.53 -2.67
CA VAL A 22 -12.38 9.48 -1.78
C VAL A 22 -13.10 8.16 -2.06
N ILE A 23 -14.42 8.16 -2.23
CA ILE A 23 -15.20 6.95 -2.54
C ILE A 23 -14.75 6.36 -3.88
N GLU A 24 -14.67 7.16 -4.94
CA GLU A 24 -14.19 6.72 -6.26
C GLU A 24 -12.78 6.14 -6.20
N GLN A 25 -11.88 6.74 -5.40
CA GLN A 25 -10.54 6.20 -5.21
C GLN A 25 -10.54 4.83 -4.51
N GLN A 26 -11.40 4.63 -3.51
CA GLN A 26 -11.55 3.35 -2.82
C GLN A 26 -12.13 2.28 -3.75
N GLU A 27 -13.16 2.61 -4.53
CA GLU A 27 -13.75 1.68 -5.50
C GLU A 27 -12.75 1.27 -6.57
N ARG A 28 -11.97 2.22 -7.12
CA ARG A 28 -10.90 1.93 -8.07
C ARG A 28 -9.82 1.03 -7.47
N LEU A 29 -9.48 1.21 -6.19
CA LEU A 29 -8.51 0.36 -5.52
C LEU A 29 -9.06 -1.06 -5.34
N ALA A 30 -10.32 -1.19 -4.92
CA ALA A 30 -10.99 -2.47 -4.77
C ALA A 30 -11.06 -3.23 -6.10
N ASP A 31 -11.41 -2.56 -7.19
CA ASP A 31 -11.45 -3.14 -8.54
C ASP A 31 -10.06 -3.61 -8.99
N ARG A 32 -9.02 -2.77 -8.84
CA ARG A 32 -7.63 -3.12 -9.19
C ARG A 32 -7.09 -4.32 -8.41
N LEU A 33 -7.52 -4.48 -7.16
CA LEU A 33 -7.08 -5.57 -6.29
C LEU A 33 -8.02 -6.78 -6.34
N SER A 34 -9.14 -6.73 -7.08
CA SER A 34 -10.13 -7.81 -7.15
C SER A 34 -9.55 -9.16 -7.58
N GLN A 35 -8.50 -9.15 -8.41
CA GLN A 35 -7.82 -10.36 -8.91
C GLN A 35 -6.70 -10.84 -7.97
N VAL A 36 -6.35 -10.08 -6.92
CA VAL A 36 -5.28 -10.42 -5.99
C VAL A 36 -5.81 -11.38 -4.93
N LYS A 37 -5.48 -12.67 -5.07
CA LYS A 37 -5.99 -13.74 -4.18
C LYS A 37 -5.52 -13.61 -2.72
N ARG A 38 -4.35 -13.01 -2.50
CA ARG A 38 -3.68 -12.90 -1.20
C ARG A 38 -2.92 -11.57 -1.12
N LEU A 39 -3.20 -10.80 -0.07
CA LEU A 39 -2.48 -9.59 0.29
C LEU A 39 -1.67 -9.86 1.55
N VAL A 40 -0.36 -9.58 1.53
CA VAL A 40 0.53 -9.75 2.70
C VAL A 40 1.16 -8.41 3.02
N ALA A 41 0.84 -7.87 4.20
CA ALA A 41 1.45 -6.65 4.70
C ALA A 41 2.70 -6.99 5.52
N VAL A 42 3.85 -6.42 5.17
CA VAL A 42 5.10 -6.54 5.91
C VAL A 42 5.39 -5.20 6.59
N ALA A 43 5.40 -5.17 7.92
CA ALA A 43 5.55 -3.95 8.71
C ALA A 43 6.65 -4.10 9.78
N SER A 44 7.19 -2.98 10.25
CA SER A 44 8.15 -2.94 11.36
C SER A 44 7.94 -1.71 12.25
N GLY A 45 8.19 -1.86 13.56
CA GLY A 45 8.10 -0.75 14.52
C GLY A 45 9.32 0.18 14.54
N LYS A 46 10.39 -0.18 13.82
CA LYS A 46 11.65 0.59 13.74
C LYS A 46 12.24 0.50 12.33
N GLY A 47 13.04 1.50 11.96
CA GLY A 47 13.84 1.50 10.74
C GLY A 47 15.03 0.57 10.83
N GLY A 48 15.53 0.08 9.69
CA GLY A 48 16.75 -0.73 9.62
C GLY A 48 16.61 -2.21 10.03
N VAL A 49 15.42 -2.69 10.38
CA VAL A 49 15.21 -4.10 10.79
C VAL A 49 15.20 -5.11 9.63
N GLY A 50 15.40 -4.67 8.39
CA GLY A 50 15.40 -5.54 7.21
C GLY A 50 14.04 -5.85 6.60
N LYS A 51 12.99 -5.04 6.89
CA LYS A 51 11.63 -5.18 6.32
C LYS A 51 11.66 -5.37 4.79
N SER A 52 12.35 -4.49 4.06
CA SER A 52 12.44 -4.56 2.60
C SER A 52 13.17 -5.82 2.11
N ALA A 53 14.21 -6.26 2.83
CA ALA A 53 14.93 -7.48 2.50
C ALA A 53 14.04 -8.72 2.68
N ILE A 54 13.23 -8.77 3.73
CA ILE A 54 12.25 -9.83 3.95
C ILE A 54 11.19 -9.80 2.84
N THR A 55 10.66 -8.62 2.49
CA THR A 55 9.70 -8.48 1.38
C THR A 55 10.27 -8.98 0.05
N ALA A 56 11.50 -8.58 -0.31
CA ALA A 56 12.15 -9.01 -1.54
C ALA A 56 12.36 -10.53 -1.60
N ASN A 57 12.85 -11.13 -0.52
CA ASN A 57 13.06 -12.57 -0.44
C ASN A 57 11.74 -13.36 -0.47
N LEU A 58 10.71 -12.89 0.22
CA LEU A 58 9.39 -13.51 0.19
C LEU A 58 8.79 -13.46 -1.22
N ALA A 59 8.84 -12.30 -1.87
CA ALA A 59 8.34 -12.13 -3.22
C ALA A 59 9.07 -13.04 -4.22
N THR A 60 10.40 -13.05 -4.16
CA THR A 60 11.25 -13.90 -5.01
C THR A 60 11.00 -15.38 -4.75
N GLY A 61 10.91 -15.80 -3.49
CA GLY A 61 10.66 -17.20 -3.12
C GLY A 61 9.26 -17.69 -3.52
N LEU A 62 8.26 -16.81 -3.60
CA LEU A 62 6.94 -17.12 -4.15
C LEU A 62 6.97 -17.18 -5.68
N ALA A 63 7.67 -16.25 -6.33
CA ALA A 63 7.83 -16.24 -7.78
C ALA A 63 8.55 -17.50 -8.28
N ILE A 64 9.63 -17.92 -7.60
CA ILE A 64 10.37 -19.18 -7.90
C ILE A 64 9.45 -20.40 -7.80
N ARG A 65 8.46 -20.39 -6.90
CA ARG A 65 7.46 -21.46 -6.76
C ARG A 65 6.33 -21.39 -7.80
N GLY A 66 6.41 -20.47 -8.77
CA GLY A 66 5.46 -20.34 -9.88
C GLY A 66 4.23 -19.47 -9.57
N PHE A 67 4.21 -18.75 -8.47
CA PHE A 67 3.12 -17.81 -8.17
C PHE A 67 3.28 -16.50 -8.96
N LYS A 68 2.17 -15.87 -9.36
CA LYS A 68 2.16 -14.48 -9.83
C LYS A 68 2.24 -13.57 -8.61
N VAL A 69 3.30 -12.78 -8.51
CA VAL A 69 3.60 -11.95 -7.35
C VAL A 69 3.81 -10.51 -7.78
N GLY A 70 3.16 -9.58 -7.07
CA GLY A 70 3.50 -8.16 -7.07
C GLY A 70 4.09 -7.79 -5.72
N ALA A 71 5.09 -6.91 -5.72
CA ALA A 71 5.67 -6.34 -4.51
C ALA A 71 5.63 -4.82 -4.63
N THR A 72 5.14 -4.14 -3.59
CA THR A 72 5.03 -2.68 -3.56
C THR A 72 5.75 -2.15 -2.32
N ASP A 73 6.45 -1.03 -2.47
CA ASP A 73 7.12 -0.35 -1.36
C ASP A 73 6.22 0.79 -0.87
N ALA A 74 5.72 0.65 0.35
CA ALA A 74 4.95 1.71 1.02
C ALA A 74 5.83 2.57 1.95
N ASP A 75 7.16 2.35 1.95
CA ASP A 75 8.10 3.13 2.74
C ASP A 75 8.50 4.42 2.01
N LEU A 76 7.86 5.53 2.39
CA LEU A 76 8.12 6.85 1.79
C LEU A 76 9.49 7.45 2.19
N ASN A 77 10.09 6.98 3.28
CA ASN A 77 11.32 7.58 3.83
C ASN A 77 12.60 6.96 3.24
N GLY A 78 12.51 5.75 2.69
CA GLY A 78 13.67 5.02 2.19
C GLY A 78 13.26 3.85 1.31
N PRO A 79 12.60 4.12 0.16
CA PRO A 79 12.19 3.08 -0.76
C PRO A 79 13.44 2.35 -1.25
N SER A 80 13.50 1.04 -0.98
CA SER A 80 14.68 0.21 -1.22
C SER A 80 14.34 -1.08 -1.96
N LEU A 81 13.04 -1.43 -2.02
CA LEU A 81 12.58 -2.67 -2.62
C LEU A 81 12.86 -2.75 -4.12
N GLY A 82 12.62 -1.68 -4.88
CA GLY A 82 12.91 -1.64 -6.33
C GLY A 82 14.39 -1.89 -6.62
N ARG A 83 15.27 -1.21 -5.89
CA ARG A 83 16.73 -1.44 -5.97
C ARG A 83 17.12 -2.88 -5.61
N MET A 84 16.49 -3.49 -4.61
CA MET A 84 16.76 -4.89 -4.23
C MET A 84 16.30 -5.89 -5.30
N LEU A 85 15.20 -5.59 -5.99
CA LEU A 85 14.64 -6.42 -7.05
C LEU A 85 15.26 -6.13 -8.43
N ASN A 86 16.11 -5.11 -8.53
CA ASN A 86 16.74 -4.65 -9.76
C ASN A 86 15.71 -4.29 -10.86
N VAL A 87 14.70 -3.51 -10.48
CA VAL A 87 13.62 -2.99 -11.33
C VAL A 87 13.48 -1.48 -11.23
#